data_AF-A0A2N3H0J3-F1
#
_entry.id   AF-A0A2N3H0J3-F1
#
_cell.length_a   1.000
_cell.length_b   1.000
_cell.length_c   1.000
_cell.angle_alpha   90.00
_cell.angle_beta   90.00
_cell.angle_gamma   90.00
#
_symmetry.space_group_name_H-M   'P 1'
#
loop_
_entity.id
_entity.type
_entity.pdbx_description
1 polymer ?
#
loop_
_entity_poly.entity_id
_entity_poly.type
_entity_poly.pdbx_seq_one_letter_code
_entity_poly.pdbx_strand_id
1 'polypeptide(L)'
;MLLGISIKTISFPDARSGNYQKNLSNRRGDMLFEAVTLHRRFPFAVLAGLFFLDVGAASDDTDRRSSTVQNAHDLLRLFSGRPDPAGREEQLERLYVVTYDATPGKESIEMREAGRFDEPAIDANQVLAEVLSIVADRNSDFYDFVDGALLPRRS
;
A
#
# COMPACT_ATOMS: atom_id res chain seq x y z
N MET A 1 -18.68 7.97 -5.61
CA MET A 1 -17.56 7.77 -4.69
C MET A 1 -16.24 8.06 -5.39
N LEU A 2 -15.09 7.90 -4.73
CA LEU A 2 -13.75 8.14 -5.28
C LEU A 2 -12.88 6.89 -5.03
N LEU A 3 -12.15 6.47 -6.06
CA LEU A 3 -11.01 5.56 -5.90
C LEU A 3 -9.74 6.41 -5.84
N GLY A 4 -8.98 6.29 -4.76
CA GLY A 4 -7.71 6.99 -4.56
C GLY A 4 -6.56 6.01 -4.35
N ILE A 5 -5.40 6.31 -4.92
CA ILE A 5 -4.18 5.52 -4.69
C ILE A 5 -3.10 6.47 -4.17
N SER A 6 -2.67 6.25 -2.92
CA SER A 6 -1.52 6.95 -2.33
C SER A 6 -0.25 6.18 -2.67
N ILE A 7 0.70 6.84 -3.32
CA ILE A 7 2.00 6.27 -3.66
C ILE A 7 3.09 7.01 -2.90
N LYS A 8 3.88 6.28 -2.13
CA LYS A 8 5.08 6.80 -1.46
C LYS A 8 6.29 5.96 -1.84
N THR A 9 7.45 6.59 -1.89
CA THR A 9 8.71 5.94 -2.24
C THR A 9 9.80 6.33 -1.23
N ILE A 10 10.70 5.39 -0.93
CA ILE A 10 12.01 5.65 -0.34
C ILE A 10 13.05 4.93 -1.19
N SER A 11 13.75 5.70 -2.02
CA SER A 11 14.65 5.17 -3.05
C SER A 11 16.13 5.27 -2.70
N PHE A 12 16.48 6.08 -1.68
CA PHE A 12 17.88 6.37 -1.38
C PHE A 12 18.17 6.19 0.12
N PRO A 13 19.31 5.58 0.45
CA PRO A 13 19.72 5.44 1.84
C PRO A 13 20.16 6.80 2.41
N ASP A 14 20.06 6.94 3.73
CA ASP A 14 20.65 8.06 4.45
C ASP A 14 22.17 8.04 4.30
N ALA A 15 22.76 9.17 3.87
CA ALA A 15 24.18 9.25 3.53
C ALA A 15 25.14 8.93 4.70
N ARG A 16 24.70 9.09 5.94
CA ARG A 16 25.53 8.82 7.13
C ARG A 16 25.45 7.36 7.55
N SER A 17 24.24 6.81 7.56
CA SER A 17 23.95 5.50 8.15
C SER A 17 23.76 4.38 7.13
N GLY A 18 23.67 4.71 5.84
CA GLY A 18 23.50 3.76 4.74
C GLY A 18 22.12 3.09 4.71
N ASN A 19 21.18 3.51 5.55
CA ASN A 19 19.90 2.83 5.75
C ASN A 19 18.70 3.67 5.29
N TYR A 20 17.56 3.03 5.07
CA TYR A 20 16.37 3.62 4.45
C TYR A 20 15.29 4.07 5.46
N GLN A 21 15.48 3.86 6.77
CA GLN A 21 14.43 4.10 7.78
C GLN A 21 14.12 5.55 8.11
N LYS A 22 15.07 6.47 7.89
CA LYS A 22 14.96 7.87 8.36
C LYS A 22 13.66 8.56 7.90
N ASN A 23 13.17 8.22 6.72
CA ASN A 23 11.98 8.82 6.14
C ASN A 23 10.69 7.99 6.36
N LEU A 24 10.79 6.78 6.92
CA LEU A 24 9.67 5.86 7.06
C LEU A 24 8.51 6.45 7.87
N SER A 25 8.82 7.03 9.05
CA SER A 25 7.82 7.67 9.91
C SER A 25 7.12 8.86 9.23
N ASN A 26 7.87 9.66 8.48
CA ASN A 26 7.33 10.82 7.76
C ASN A 26 6.44 10.39 6.60
N ARG A 27 6.88 9.43 5.78
CA ARG A 27 6.09 8.90 4.66
C ARG A 27 4.80 8.23 5.16
N ARG A 28 4.88 7.49 6.27
CA ARG A 28 3.69 6.97 6.95
C ARG A 28 2.74 8.10 7.34
N GLY A 29 3.24 9.12 8.04
CA GLY A 29 2.42 10.27 8.47
C GLY A 29 1.66 10.94 7.33
N ASP A 30 2.33 11.16 6.20
CA ASP A 30 1.71 11.72 4.99
C ASP A 30 0.56 10.84 4.48
N MET A 31 0.75 9.52 4.40
CA MET A 31 -0.30 8.59 3.93
C MET A 31 -1.52 8.58 4.86
N LEU A 32 -1.29 8.63 6.18
CA LEU A 32 -2.39 8.67 7.14
C LEU A 32 -3.16 9.99 7.04
N PHE A 33 -2.45 11.09 6.85
CA PHE A 33 -3.08 12.39 6.66
C PHE A 33 -3.92 12.43 5.38
N GLU A 34 -3.42 11.85 4.28
CA GLU A 34 -4.17 11.67 3.03
C GLU A 34 -5.42 10.82 3.24
N ALA A 35 -5.30 9.68 3.91
CA ALA A 35 -6.40 8.77 4.20
C ALA A 35 -7.51 9.46 5.01
N VAL A 36 -7.14 10.08 6.13
CA VAL A 36 -8.08 10.82 6.99
C VAL A 36 -8.77 11.95 6.23
N THR A 37 -8.00 12.71 5.45
CA THR A 37 -8.55 13.83 4.66
C THR A 37 -9.58 13.35 3.65
N LEU A 38 -9.27 12.28 2.92
CA LEU A 38 -10.16 11.75 1.89
C LEU A 38 -11.37 11.03 2.48
N HIS A 39 -11.22 10.21 3.52
CA HIS A 39 -12.35 9.54 4.15
C HIS A 39 -13.32 10.52 4.83
N ARG A 40 -12.83 11.59 5.45
CA ARG A 40 -13.72 12.63 6.01
C ARG A 40 -14.53 13.35 4.95
N ARG A 41 -13.93 13.63 3.79
CA ARG A 41 -14.60 14.33 2.68
C ARG A 41 -15.49 13.41 1.86
N PHE A 42 -15.07 12.15 1.71
CA PHE A 42 -15.72 11.12 0.92
C PHE A 42 -15.74 9.81 1.73
N PRO A 43 -16.71 9.61 2.65
CA PRO A 43 -16.72 8.46 3.55
C PRO A 43 -16.71 7.09 2.86
N PHE A 44 -17.29 7.04 1.67
CA PHE A 44 -17.37 5.86 0.80
C PHE A 44 -16.19 5.73 -0.19
N ALA A 45 -15.16 6.58 -0.08
CA ALA A 45 -13.96 6.42 -0.91
C ALA A 45 -13.30 5.07 -0.64
N VAL A 46 -12.70 4.49 -1.68
CA VAL A 46 -11.80 3.35 -1.58
C VAL A 46 -10.40 3.88 -1.80
N LEU A 47 -9.54 3.72 -0.81
CA LEU A 47 -8.16 4.17 -0.83
C LEU A 47 -7.23 2.96 -0.78
N ALA A 48 -6.33 2.89 -1.75
CA ALA A 48 -5.22 1.95 -1.74
C ALA A 48 -3.91 2.69 -1.49
N GLY A 49 -2.94 2.03 -0.85
CA GLY A 49 -1.60 2.55 -0.64
C GLY A 49 -0.55 1.66 -1.25
N LEU A 50 0.43 2.25 -1.94
CA LEU A 50 1.62 1.58 -2.46
C LEU A 50 2.86 2.26 -1.87
N PHE A 51 3.59 1.53 -1.03
CA PHE A 51 4.79 2.03 -0.36
C PHE A 51 6.04 1.37 -0.95
N PHE A 52 6.67 2.05 -1.90
CA PHE A 52 7.84 1.59 -2.61
C PHE A 52 9.12 1.79 -1.78
N LEU A 53 9.93 0.74 -1.71
CA LEU A 53 11.24 0.69 -1.10
C LEU A 53 12.24 0.15 -2.12
N ASP A 54 13.41 0.77 -2.20
CA ASP A 54 14.52 0.17 -2.93
C ASP A 54 14.87 -1.21 -2.37
N VAL A 55 15.29 -2.15 -3.21
CA VAL A 55 15.65 -3.53 -2.82
C VAL A 55 16.73 -3.56 -1.72
N GLY A 56 17.64 -2.57 -1.68
CA GLY A 56 18.65 -2.46 -0.62
C GLY A 56 18.05 -2.26 0.77
N ALA A 57 16.80 -1.81 0.88
CA ALA A 57 16.08 -1.66 2.14
C ALA A 57 15.69 -3.00 2.79
N ALA A 58 15.72 -4.11 2.03
CA ALA A 58 15.45 -5.45 2.53
C ALA A 58 16.61 -6.01 3.37
N SER A 59 17.83 -5.51 3.12
CA SER A 59 19.08 -5.99 3.72
C SER A 59 19.84 -4.91 4.49
N ASP A 60 19.15 -3.86 4.97
CA ASP A 60 19.74 -2.77 5.76
C ASP A 60 19.52 -2.95 7.28
N ASP A 61 19.35 -4.20 7.70
CA ASP A 61 19.29 -4.59 9.10
C ASP A 61 20.64 -4.45 9.80
N THR A 62 20.59 -4.49 11.13
CA THR A 62 21.77 -4.47 12.01
C THR A 62 21.51 -5.42 13.18
N ASP A 63 22.54 -5.74 13.96
CA ASP A 63 22.40 -6.55 15.18
C ASP A 63 21.32 -6.04 16.18
N ARG A 64 20.91 -4.77 16.06
CA ARG A 64 19.95 -4.13 16.96
C ARG A 64 18.58 -3.84 16.34
N ARG A 65 18.43 -4.03 15.03
CA ARG A 65 17.28 -3.52 14.27
C ARG A 65 17.00 -4.40 13.05
N SER A 66 15.73 -4.68 12.81
CA SER A 66 15.24 -5.29 11.58
C SER A 66 15.42 -4.37 10.35
N SER A 67 15.37 -4.97 9.17
CA SER A 67 15.45 -4.23 7.90
C SER A 67 14.33 -3.20 7.77
N THR A 68 14.54 -2.20 6.93
CA THR A 68 13.55 -1.17 6.64
C THR A 68 12.27 -1.78 6.08
N VAL A 69 12.38 -2.81 5.23
CA VAL A 69 11.21 -3.51 4.68
C VAL A 69 10.39 -4.16 5.80
N GLN A 70 11.02 -4.92 6.69
CA GLN A 70 10.31 -5.56 7.79
C GLN A 70 9.65 -4.52 8.72
N ASN A 71 10.40 -3.46 9.06
CA ASN A 71 9.85 -2.36 9.87
C ASN A 71 8.69 -1.64 9.17
N ALA A 72 8.72 -1.51 7.85
CA ALA A 72 7.61 -0.94 7.08
C ALA A 72 6.36 -1.83 7.21
N HIS A 73 6.48 -3.16 7.08
CA HIS A 73 5.36 -4.07 7.32
C HIS A 73 4.80 -3.93 8.73
N ASP A 74 5.65 -3.92 9.75
CA ASP A 74 5.24 -3.82 11.16
C ASP A 74 4.50 -2.51 11.47
N LEU A 75 4.98 -1.39 10.91
CA LEU A 75 4.38 -0.08 11.13
C LEU A 75 3.09 0.10 10.31
N LEU A 76 3.05 -0.40 9.08
CA LEU A 76 1.97 -0.14 8.15
C LEU A 76 0.77 -1.09 8.34
N ARG A 77 0.95 -2.28 8.94
CA ARG A 77 -0.13 -3.27 9.11
C ARG A 77 -1.37 -2.74 9.81
N LEU A 78 -1.22 -1.79 10.74
CA LEU A 78 -2.35 -1.22 11.48
C LEU A 78 -3.22 -0.29 10.61
N PHE A 79 -2.70 0.12 9.47
CA PHE A 79 -3.32 1.07 8.55
C PHE A 79 -3.80 0.42 7.24
N SER A 80 -3.73 -0.92 7.12
CA SER A 80 -4.38 -1.68 6.05
C SER A 80 -5.71 -2.28 6.53
N GLY A 81 -6.57 -2.64 5.57
CA GLY A 81 -7.74 -3.47 5.82
C GLY A 81 -8.95 -2.73 6.41
N ARG A 82 -9.17 -1.47 6.04
CA ARG A 82 -10.39 -0.73 6.43
C ARG A 82 -11.64 -1.50 5.95
N PRO A 83 -12.52 -1.97 6.85
CA PRO A 83 -13.60 -2.88 6.48
C PRO A 83 -14.75 -2.15 5.76
N ASP A 84 -15.12 -0.96 6.23
CA ASP A 84 -16.28 -0.24 5.75
C ASP A 84 -16.15 1.28 6.02
N PRO A 85 -17.09 2.11 5.51
CA PRO A 85 -17.08 3.56 5.70
C PRO A 85 -17.07 4.08 7.15
N ALA A 86 -17.56 3.30 8.12
CA ALA A 86 -17.53 3.62 9.55
C ALA A 86 -16.24 3.13 10.24
N GLY A 87 -15.38 2.39 9.53
CA GLY A 87 -14.04 2.02 9.96
C GLY A 87 -13.13 3.23 10.18
N ARG A 88 -12.00 2.99 10.83
CA ARG A 88 -11.02 4.03 11.20
C ARG A 88 -10.56 4.83 9.98
N GLU A 89 -10.62 6.15 10.06
CA GLU A 89 -10.38 7.04 8.93
C GLU A 89 -8.92 6.99 8.44
N GLU A 90 -7.99 6.67 9.33
CA GLU A 90 -6.57 6.51 9.03
C GLU A 90 -6.21 5.18 8.35
N GLN A 91 -7.14 4.21 8.31
CA GLN A 91 -6.92 2.95 7.61
C GLN A 91 -7.26 3.10 6.12
N LEU A 92 -6.42 2.54 5.27
CA LEU A 92 -6.70 2.31 3.86
C LEU A 92 -7.39 0.95 3.69
N GLU A 93 -8.16 0.78 2.62
CA GLU A 93 -8.81 -0.49 2.26
C GLU A 93 -7.78 -1.57 1.95
N ARG A 94 -6.70 -1.18 1.27
CA ARG A 94 -5.51 -2.02 1.05
C ARG A 94 -4.25 -1.16 1.11
N LEU A 95 -3.20 -1.68 1.71
CA LEU A 95 -1.90 -1.04 1.75
C LEU A 95 -0.82 -2.08 1.47
N TYR A 96 0.01 -1.84 0.47
CA TYR A 96 1.06 -2.74 0.05
C TYR A 96 2.44 -2.12 0.28
N VAL A 97 3.36 -2.95 0.79
CA VAL A 97 4.79 -2.66 0.77
C VAL A 97 5.34 -3.27 -0.52
N VAL A 98 6.03 -2.44 -1.29
CA VAL A 98 6.58 -2.81 -2.59
C VAL A 98 8.09 -2.68 -2.54
N THR A 99 8.82 -3.76 -2.77
CA THR A 99 10.27 -3.69 -2.98
C THR A 99 10.56 -3.70 -4.46
N TYR A 100 11.47 -2.83 -4.91
CA TYR A 100 11.86 -2.77 -6.32
C TYR A 100 13.37 -2.67 -6.50
N ASP A 101 13.89 -3.33 -7.54
CA ASP A 101 15.25 -3.14 -8.04
C ASP A 101 15.16 -2.41 -9.39
N ALA A 102 15.80 -1.24 -9.47
CA ALA A 102 15.87 -0.44 -10.70
C ALA A 102 17.23 -0.56 -11.39
N THR A 103 18.08 -1.51 -10.95
CA THR A 103 19.38 -1.78 -11.57
C THR A 103 19.18 -2.36 -12.97
N PRO A 104 19.81 -1.78 -14.01
CA PRO A 104 19.69 -2.30 -15.38
C PRO A 104 20.04 -3.79 -15.48
N GLY A 105 19.13 -4.60 -16.01
CA GLY A 105 19.27 -6.05 -16.18
C GLY A 105 18.98 -6.89 -14.93
N LYS A 106 18.48 -6.28 -13.85
CA LYS A 106 18.02 -6.96 -12.61
C LYS A 106 16.67 -6.44 -12.14
N GLU A 107 15.92 -5.81 -13.03
CA GLU A 107 14.67 -5.14 -12.70
C GLU A 107 13.68 -6.11 -12.08
N SER A 108 13.21 -5.78 -10.88
CA SER A 108 12.26 -6.62 -10.15
C SER A 108 11.31 -5.75 -9.33
N ILE A 109 10.10 -6.25 -9.15
CA ILE A 109 9.08 -5.66 -8.28
C ILE A 109 8.43 -6.79 -7.51
N GLU A 110 8.39 -6.68 -6.20
CA GLU A 110 7.65 -7.59 -5.32
C GLU A 110 6.66 -6.78 -4.50
N MET A 111 5.38 -7.15 -4.51
CA MET A 111 4.33 -6.48 -3.74
C MET A 111 3.80 -7.44 -2.68
N ARG A 112 3.66 -6.97 -1.43
CA ARG A 112 3.04 -7.73 -0.34
C ARG A 112 2.13 -6.81 0.45
N GLU A 113 1.00 -7.33 0.93
CA GLU A 113 0.14 -6.54 1.82
C GLU A 113 0.91 -6.17 3.10
N ALA A 114 0.71 -4.96 3.60
CA ALA A 114 1.31 -4.49 4.84
C ALA A 114 0.98 -5.43 6.00
N GLY A 115 2.01 -5.85 6.73
CA GLY A 115 1.90 -6.87 7.78
C GLY A 115 1.96 -8.34 7.31
N ARG A 116 1.97 -8.60 6.00
CA ARG A 116 2.12 -9.94 5.40
C ARG A 116 3.54 -10.18 4.87
N PHE A 117 4.55 -9.83 5.68
CA PHE A 117 5.96 -9.91 5.25
C PHE A 117 6.39 -11.34 4.86
N ASP A 118 5.88 -12.34 5.59
CA ASP A 118 6.24 -13.75 5.38
C ASP A 118 5.38 -14.44 4.29
N GLU A 119 4.42 -13.73 3.69
CA GLU A 119 3.58 -14.27 2.63
C GLU A 119 4.26 -14.09 1.25
N PRO A 120 3.94 -14.94 0.26
CA PRO A 120 4.42 -14.79 -1.10
C PRO A 120 4.07 -13.41 -1.68
N ALA A 121 4.98 -12.86 -2.49
CA ALA A 121 4.69 -11.65 -3.25
C ALA A 121 3.56 -11.90 -4.26
N ILE A 122 2.74 -10.87 -4.46
CA ILE A 122 1.68 -10.83 -5.46
C ILE A 122 2.05 -9.85 -6.56
N ASP A 123 1.38 -10.00 -7.71
CA ASP A 123 1.59 -9.10 -8.85
C ASP A 123 0.64 -7.89 -8.82
N ALA A 124 0.90 -6.92 -9.71
CA ALA A 124 0.13 -5.70 -9.81
C ALA A 124 -1.33 -5.93 -10.27
N ASN A 125 -1.59 -7.00 -11.04
CA ASN A 125 -2.94 -7.33 -11.49
C ASN A 125 -3.78 -7.83 -10.30
N GLN A 126 -3.19 -8.66 -9.43
CA GLN A 126 -3.85 -9.10 -8.21
C GLN A 126 -4.13 -7.92 -7.28
N VAL A 127 -3.15 -7.03 -7.06
CA VAL A 127 -3.35 -5.79 -6.30
C VAL A 127 -4.52 -4.97 -6.84
N LEU A 128 -4.55 -4.75 -8.15
CA LEU A 128 -5.61 -3.97 -8.79
C LEU A 128 -6.97 -4.67 -8.67
N ALA A 129 -7.02 -5.99 -8.87
CA ALA A 129 -8.24 -6.78 -8.76
C ALA A 129 -8.84 -6.70 -7.35
N GLU A 130 -8.02 -6.82 -6.31
CA GLU A 130 -8.46 -6.68 -4.91
C GLU A 130 -9.02 -5.29 -4.60
N VAL A 131 -8.41 -4.23 -5.13
CA VAL A 131 -8.91 -2.87 -4.91
C VAL A 131 -10.22 -2.63 -5.67
N LEU A 132 -10.30 -3.09 -6.92
CA LEU A 132 -11.50 -2.93 -7.75
C LEU A 132 -12.67 -3.77 -7.25
N SER A 133 -12.44 -4.94 -6.66
CA SER A 133 -13.51 -5.73 -6.05
C SER A 133 -14.16 -4.97 -4.89
N ILE A 134 -13.36 -4.29 -4.05
CA ILE A 134 -13.88 -3.44 -2.96
C ILE A 134 -14.68 -2.26 -3.51
N VAL A 135 -14.24 -1.68 -4.64
CA VAL A 135 -15.00 -0.62 -5.32
C VAL A 135 -16.37 -1.11 -5.76
N ALA A 136 -16.44 -2.30 -6.37
CA ALA A 136 -17.70 -2.91 -6.78
C ALA A 136 -18.60 -3.22 -5.57
N ASP A 137 -18.05 -3.84 -4.52
CA ASP A 137 -18.80 -4.20 -3.32
C ASP A 137 -19.45 -2.97 -2.65
N ARG A 138 -18.70 -1.87 -2.54
CA ARG A 138 -19.20 -0.62 -1.95
C ARG A 138 -20.20 0.14 -2.83
N ASN A 139 -20.29 -0.22 -4.11
CA ASN A 139 -21.14 0.46 -5.09
C ASN A 139 -21.86 -0.56 -5.98
N SER A 140 -22.40 -1.59 -5.35
CA SER A 140 -23.02 -2.75 -6.02
C SER A 140 -24.27 -2.40 -6.84
N ASP A 141 -24.88 -1.24 -6.57
CA ASP A 141 -25.96 -0.67 -7.38
C ASP A 141 -25.48 -0.19 -8.76
N PHE A 142 -24.19 0.18 -8.88
CA PHE A 142 -23.62 0.82 -10.07
C PHE A 142 -22.59 -0.04 -10.80
N TYR A 143 -21.89 -0.92 -10.09
CA TYR A 143 -20.79 -1.69 -10.64
C TYR A 143 -20.86 -3.16 -10.25
N ASP A 144 -20.46 -4.02 -11.17
CA ASP A 144 -20.12 -5.42 -10.93
C ASP A 144 -18.62 -5.63 -11.22
N PHE A 145 -17.98 -6.55 -10.50
CA PHE A 145 -16.60 -6.97 -10.78
C PHE A 145 -16.62 -8.37 -11.41
N VAL A 146 -16.32 -8.44 -12.71
CA VAL A 146 -16.40 -9.67 -13.52
C VAL A 146 -15.09 -9.87 -14.25
N ASP A 147 -14.49 -11.05 -14.12
CA ASP A 147 -13.26 -11.46 -14.81
C ASP A 147 -12.12 -10.42 -14.74
N GLY A 148 -11.93 -9.80 -13.56
CA GLY A 148 -10.87 -8.81 -13.34
C GLY A 148 -11.20 -7.39 -13.81
N ALA A 149 -12.42 -7.16 -14.33
CA ALA A 149 -12.86 -5.86 -14.83
C ALA A 149 -14.02 -5.29 -14.01
N LEU A 150 -13.97 -3.98 -13.76
CA LEU A 150 -15.08 -3.22 -13.18
C LEU A 150 -16.03 -2.80 -14.30
N LEU A 151 -17.26 -3.33 -14.29
CA LEU A 151 -18.26 -3.09 -15.33
C LEU A 151 -19.44 -2.29 -14.76
N PRO A 152 -19.99 -1.30 -15.49
CA PRO A 152 -21.24 -0.66 -15.10
C PRO A 152 -22.38 -1.67 -15.10
N ARG A 153 -23.17 -1.69 -14.03
CA ARG A 153 -24.39 -2.48 -13.93
C ARG A 153 -25.42 -1.86 -14.88
N ARG A 154 -25.84 -2.61 -15.89
CA ARG A 154 -26.90 -2.16 -16.81
C ARG A 154 -28.25 -2.33 -16.10
N SER A 155 -28.95 -1.21 -15.93
CA SER A 155 -30.34 -1.13 -15.44
C SER A 155 -31.32 -1.76 -16.42
#